data_AF-A0A9P8ELG9-F1
#
_entry.id   AF-A0A9P8ELG9-F1
#
_cell.length_a   1.000
_cell.length_b   1.000
_cell.length_c   1.000
_cell.angle_alpha   90.00
_cell.angle_beta   90.00
_cell.angle_gamma   90.00
#
_symmetry.space_group_name_H-M   'P 1'
#
loop_
_entity.id
_entity.type
_entity.pdbx_description
1 polymer ?
#
loop_
_entity_poly.entity_id
_entity_poly.type
_entity_poly.pdbx_seq_one_letter_code
_entity_poly.pdbx_strand_id
1 'polypeptide(L)'
;MSKANSPQMGYGTPPQRSPVRNGNTAFRHDVEGIPKALENFVVTISQHHQTDQHLKNVQADYEDMLPKYKDFPSIGTQKTNRLNMARGDFKRTQASTMEATSVLLEALKGYFPGQVDPLAHQDCVSRSELNAIKDQSRTESHELEQLRVENRELRRRLDRLEDYFSREVNSAKNSEDRIYKLEDISRTTTTAVELATKNYKSLSEQTSKDRSSYRERLSTLEVEMDKNKTRHKEIDQTISGVQSLLDSHIDRSKMTHQEQAQNIDLCRSRVDKMQQKLDAGIEPRLRDNAEILTATRKDMKELKEHPALSKPSVLAPTSISIDPVVVESRLKAVEQQVQVSSAGANAKDTLFADEIDKLITRLDNLQVELNKIQDNAGVEVPTQQGLSEEELRNFTAWKDLNSKVEGLASNVKDLSTNTTRLDELTLSTKSRSEFAVNEVRQITLQVENHIDVLQRHETRLNSVTTDEVCKMMESQWRAMYGVPTELRGLVQRQQNLESLTMRSCDDLNKKVAEMNTKYEGMAMEFKNLVKRTVG
;
A
#
# COMPACT_ATOMS: atom_id res chain seq x y z
N MET A 1 -36.11 -57.96 -67.78
CA MET A 1 -36.06 -56.57 -68.31
C MET A 1 -34.61 -56.09 -68.26
N SER A 2 -34.18 -55.41 -69.35
CA SER A 2 -32.90 -54.75 -69.69
C SER A 2 -31.77 -54.66 -68.63
N LYS A 3 -30.60 -55.29 -68.85
CA LYS A 3 -29.33 -54.78 -69.45
C LYS A 3 -28.68 -53.62 -68.65
N ALA A 4 -27.42 -53.64 -68.19
CA ALA A 4 -26.29 -54.56 -68.41
C ALA A 4 -25.29 -54.52 -67.22
N ASN A 5 -24.56 -55.62 -67.07
CA ASN A 5 -23.72 -56.02 -65.94
C ASN A 5 -22.39 -55.26 -65.81
N SER A 6 -21.98 -55.00 -64.56
CA SER A 6 -20.58 -54.96 -64.13
C SER A 6 -20.01 -56.39 -64.07
N PRO A 7 -18.71 -56.61 -64.34
CA PRO A 7 -17.84 -56.99 -63.21
C PRO A 7 -16.37 -56.54 -63.29
N GLN A 8 -15.72 -56.56 -62.12
CA GLN A 8 -14.27 -56.52 -61.89
C GLN A 8 -13.50 -57.51 -62.78
N MET A 9 -12.21 -57.22 -63.06
CA MET A 9 -11.06 -58.12 -62.82
C MET A 9 -9.76 -57.57 -63.44
N GLY A 10 -8.64 -57.79 -62.74
CA GLY A 10 -7.40 -58.24 -63.39
C GLY A 10 -6.25 -57.23 -63.49
N TYR A 11 -5.23 -57.43 -62.66
CA TYR A 11 -3.85 -57.06 -62.99
C TYR A 11 -3.48 -57.72 -64.33
N GLY A 12 -3.22 -56.90 -65.35
CA GLY A 12 -2.77 -57.33 -66.67
C GLY A 12 -1.61 -56.45 -67.11
N THR A 13 -0.42 -57.02 -67.03
CA THR A 13 0.85 -56.57 -67.59
C THR A 13 0.65 -55.94 -69.00
N PRO A 14 1.17 -54.72 -69.27
CA PRO A 14 1.36 -54.28 -70.65
C PRO A 14 2.40 -55.19 -71.32
N PRO A 15 2.26 -55.48 -72.61
CA PRO A 15 2.91 -56.61 -73.26
C PRO A 15 4.43 -56.46 -73.25
N GLN A 16 5.13 -57.52 -72.84
CA GLN A 16 6.48 -57.78 -73.33
C GLN A 16 6.41 -57.89 -74.85
N ARG A 17 6.75 -56.81 -75.56
CA ARG A 17 7.39 -56.96 -76.86
C ARG A 17 8.83 -57.38 -76.57
N SER A 18 9.13 -58.63 -76.90
CA SER A 18 10.49 -59.16 -77.00
C SER A 18 11.41 -58.13 -77.66
N PRO A 19 12.69 -58.04 -77.26
CA PRO A 19 13.62 -57.16 -77.94
C PRO A 19 13.65 -57.60 -79.40
N VAL A 20 13.17 -56.75 -80.31
CA VAL A 20 13.50 -56.92 -81.72
C VAL A 20 14.99 -56.64 -81.78
N ARG A 21 15.73 -57.76 -81.72
CA ARG A 21 17.13 -57.96 -82.06
C ARG A 21 17.62 -56.84 -82.96
N ASN A 22 18.67 -56.16 -82.50
CA ASN A 22 19.53 -55.28 -83.30
C ASN A 22 19.75 -55.92 -84.67
N GLY A 23 18.97 -55.48 -85.64
CA GLY A 23 19.30 -55.56 -87.05
C GLY A 23 19.84 -54.19 -87.38
N ASN A 24 21.13 -54.11 -87.67
CA ASN A 24 21.72 -52.99 -88.39
C ASN A 24 20.85 -52.70 -89.61
N THR A 25 19.92 -51.76 -89.49
CA THR A 25 19.32 -51.12 -90.65
C THR A 25 20.25 -49.96 -90.93
N ALA A 26 21.22 -50.24 -91.79
CA ALA A 26 21.86 -49.18 -92.55
C ALA A 26 20.75 -48.25 -93.03
N PHE A 27 20.76 -46.99 -92.56
CA PHE A 27 19.86 -45.96 -93.06
C PHE A 27 20.03 -45.94 -94.58
N ARG A 28 19.06 -46.51 -95.31
CA ARG A 28 18.99 -46.27 -96.74
C ARG A 28 18.66 -44.79 -96.89
N HIS A 29 19.56 -44.08 -97.56
CA HIS A 29 19.39 -42.70 -97.98
C HIS A 29 18.34 -42.63 -99.10
N ASP A 30 17.10 -43.02 -98.78
CA ASP A 30 15.96 -42.93 -99.69
C ASP A 30 15.17 -41.66 -99.37
N VAL A 31 14.65 -41.01 -100.42
CA VAL A 31 13.94 -39.72 -100.41
C VAL A 31 12.73 -39.68 -99.45
N GLU A 32 12.24 -40.83 -99.00
CA GLU A 32 11.17 -40.96 -98.00
C GLU A 32 11.61 -40.82 -96.53
N GLY A 33 12.93 -40.79 -96.23
CA GLY A 33 13.44 -40.73 -94.86
C GLY A 33 13.27 -39.36 -94.19
N ILE A 34 13.39 -38.27 -94.96
CA ILE A 34 13.29 -36.90 -94.43
C ILE A 34 11.87 -36.57 -93.98
N PRO A 35 10.80 -36.83 -94.77
CA PRO A 35 9.44 -36.57 -94.32
C PRO A 35 9.12 -37.30 -93.01
N LYS A 36 9.52 -38.57 -92.87
CA LYS A 36 9.31 -39.36 -91.63
C LYS A 36 10.11 -38.81 -90.44
N ALA A 37 11.36 -38.40 -90.65
CA ALA A 37 12.17 -37.78 -89.59
C ALA A 37 11.60 -36.42 -89.17
N LEU A 38 11.09 -35.62 -90.12
CA LEU A 38 10.43 -34.34 -89.87
C LEU A 38 9.11 -34.51 -89.13
N GLU A 39 8.27 -35.46 -89.54
CA GLU A 39 7.02 -35.81 -88.84
C GLU A 39 7.31 -36.24 -87.39
N ASN A 40 8.27 -37.13 -87.18
CA ASN A 40 8.66 -37.56 -85.84
C ASN A 40 9.18 -36.38 -85.00
N PHE A 41 10.00 -35.50 -85.58
CA PHE A 41 10.50 -34.29 -84.91
C PHE A 41 9.36 -33.35 -84.51
N VAL A 42 8.41 -33.07 -85.41
CA VAL A 42 7.26 -32.19 -85.15
C VAL A 42 6.37 -32.77 -84.05
N VAL A 43 6.10 -34.07 -84.07
CA VAL A 43 5.32 -34.75 -83.03
C VAL A 43 6.03 -34.66 -81.68
N THR A 44 7.34 -34.93 -81.65
CA THR A 44 8.10 -34.97 -80.40
C THR A 44 8.28 -33.57 -79.79
N ILE A 45 8.50 -32.54 -80.62
CA ILE A 45 8.52 -31.13 -80.17
C ILE A 45 7.15 -30.70 -79.64
N SER A 46 6.07 -31.09 -80.32
CA SER A 46 4.72 -30.76 -79.88
C SER A 46 4.41 -31.39 -78.52
N GLN A 47 4.80 -32.65 -78.33
CA GLN A 47 4.68 -33.34 -77.04
C GLN A 47 5.57 -32.70 -75.97
N HIS A 48 6.80 -32.30 -76.29
CA HIS A 48 7.69 -31.61 -75.37
C HIS A 48 7.16 -30.24 -74.95
N HIS A 49 6.55 -29.49 -75.87
CA HIS A 49 5.91 -28.23 -75.53
C HIS A 49 4.70 -28.42 -74.60
N GLN A 50 3.89 -29.45 -74.85
CA GLN A 50 2.75 -29.79 -73.99
C GLN A 50 3.20 -30.21 -72.59
N THR A 51 4.27 -31.01 -72.46
CA THR A 51 4.80 -31.41 -71.15
C THR A 51 5.49 -30.27 -70.41
N ASP A 52 6.14 -29.34 -71.11
CA ASP A 52 6.70 -28.11 -70.52
C ASP A 52 5.61 -27.22 -69.91
N GLN A 53 4.53 -26.99 -70.67
CA GLN A 53 3.37 -26.23 -70.17
C GLN A 53 2.69 -26.94 -69.00
N HIS A 54 2.53 -28.27 -69.08
CA HIS A 54 1.99 -29.05 -67.97
C HIS A 54 2.86 -28.94 -66.70
N LEU A 55 4.18 -29.02 -66.84
CA LEU A 55 5.12 -28.88 -65.72
C LEU A 55 5.01 -27.50 -65.07
N LYS A 56 4.98 -26.42 -65.85
CA LYS A 56 4.81 -25.05 -65.36
C LYS A 56 3.51 -24.89 -64.56
N ASN A 57 2.41 -25.43 -65.07
CA ASN A 57 1.11 -25.39 -64.38
C ASN A 57 1.13 -26.17 -63.06
N VAL A 58 1.71 -27.38 -63.05
CA VAL A 58 1.81 -28.20 -61.84
C VAL A 58 2.76 -27.57 -60.82
N GLN A 59 3.81 -26.89 -61.26
CA GLN A 59 4.74 -26.19 -60.38
C GLN A 59 4.09 -24.97 -59.74
N ALA A 60 3.34 -24.16 -60.50
CA ALA A 60 2.59 -23.04 -59.95
C ALA A 60 1.54 -23.50 -58.92
N ASP A 61 0.80 -24.58 -59.21
CA ASP A 61 -0.18 -25.20 -58.31
C ASP A 61 0.48 -25.82 -57.05
N TYR A 62 1.71 -26.32 -57.17
CA TYR A 62 2.49 -26.77 -56.02
C TYR A 62 2.90 -25.60 -55.13
N GLU A 63 3.41 -24.51 -55.73
CA GLU A 63 3.89 -23.32 -55.02
C GLU A 63 2.77 -22.55 -54.30
N ASP A 64 1.59 -22.42 -54.91
CA ASP A 64 0.40 -21.81 -54.26
C ASP A 64 -0.07 -22.58 -53.01
N MET A 65 0.17 -23.90 -53.00
CA MET A 65 -0.31 -24.77 -51.93
C MET A 65 0.72 -25.01 -50.82
N LEU A 66 2.00 -24.66 -51.02
CA LEU A 66 3.08 -24.79 -50.02
C LEU A 66 2.72 -24.20 -48.64
N PRO A 67 2.09 -23.01 -48.53
CA PRO A 67 1.70 -22.46 -47.24
C PRO A 67 0.63 -23.27 -46.50
N LYS A 68 -0.19 -24.05 -47.24
CA LYS A 68 -1.36 -24.80 -46.73
C LYS A 68 -1.02 -26.26 -46.39
N TYR A 69 0.22 -26.71 -46.62
CA TYR A 69 0.64 -28.10 -46.38
C TYR A 69 0.71 -28.49 -44.91
N LYS A 70 0.86 -27.53 -44.00
CA LYS A 70 0.82 -27.78 -42.54
C LYS A 70 -0.56 -28.26 -42.08
N ASP A 71 -1.61 -27.76 -42.72
CA ASP A 71 -3.00 -28.04 -42.34
C ASP A 71 -3.55 -29.29 -43.04
N PHE A 72 -2.99 -29.68 -44.20
CA PHE A 72 -3.44 -30.83 -44.98
C PHE A 72 -2.28 -31.67 -45.58
N PRO A 73 -1.66 -32.56 -44.78
CA PRO A 73 -0.47 -33.32 -45.18
C PRO A 73 -0.70 -34.28 -46.36
N SER A 74 -1.89 -34.88 -46.47
CA SER A 74 -2.25 -35.79 -47.57
C SER A 74 -2.27 -35.09 -48.94
N ILE A 75 -2.71 -33.84 -48.96
CA ILE A 75 -2.71 -32.98 -50.16
C ILE A 75 -1.26 -32.62 -50.53
N GLY A 76 -0.42 -32.32 -49.54
CA GLY A 76 1.01 -32.08 -49.74
C GLY A 76 1.73 -33.25 -50.42
N THR A 77 1.51 -34.48 -49.94
CA THR A 77 2.08 -35.69 -50.56
C THR A 77 1.55 -35.92 -51.98
N GLN A 78 0.24 -35.73 -52.20
CA GLN A 78 -0.37 -35.90 -53.52
C GLN A 78 0.21 -34.90 -54.56
N LYS A 79 0.35 -33.63 -54.18
CA LYS A 79 0.88 -32.58 -55.05
C LYS A 79 2.38 -32.77 -55.32
N THR A 80 3.14 -33.19 -54.30
CA THR A 80 4.55 -33.56 -54.46
C THR A 80 4.74 -34.71 -55.46
N ASN A 81 3.90 -35.75 -55.37
CA ASN A 81 3.94 -36.87 -56.32
C ASN A 81 3.60 -36.43 -57.74
N ARG A 82 2.57 -35.57 -57.91
CA ARG A 82 2.21 -35.02 -59.22
C ARG A 82 3.33 -34.18 -59.83
N LEU A 83 4.02 -33.35 -59.03
CA LEU A 83 5.16 -32.56 -59.49
C LEU A 83 6.32 -33.47 -59.94
N ASN A 84 6.62 -34.53 -59.17
CA ASN A 84 7.68 -35.47 -59.52
C ASN A 84 7.36 -36.24 -60.82
N MET A 85 6.10 -36.64 -61.02
CA MET A 85 5.67 -37.26 -62.28
C MET A 85 5.82 -36.30 -63.47
N ALA A 86 5.34 -35.06 -63.35
CA ALA A 86 5.46 -34.04 -64.40
C ALA A 86 6.93 -33.74 -64.76
N ARG A 87 7.82 -33.67 -63.76
CA ARG A 87 9.27 -33.52 -63.97
C ARG A 87 9.86 -34.73 -64.71
N GLY A 88 9.40 -35.94 -64.40
CA GLY A 88 9.81 -37.16 -65.08
C GLY A 88 9.36 -37.23 -66.54
N ASP A 89 8.14 -36.80 -66.84
CA ASP A 89 7.59 -36.74 -68.20
C ASP A 89 8.30 -35.67 -69.05
N PHE A 90 8.58 -34.51 -68.46
CA PHE A 90 9.37 -33.46 -69.12
C PHE A 90 10.76 -33.95 -69.51
N LYS A 91 11.49 -34.60 -68.59
CA LYS A 91 12.82 -35.16 -68.89
C LYS A 91 12.79 -36.20 -70.00
N ARG A 92 11.77 -37.08 -70.02
CA ARG A 92 11.60 -38.08 -71.08
C ARG A 92 11.35 -37.44 -72.45
N THR A 93 10.41 -36.50 -72.52
CA THR A 93 10.09 -35.80 -73.77
C THR A 93 11.23 -34.90 -74.27
N GLN A 94 12.02 -34.31 -73.37
CA GLN A 94 13.23 -33.59 -73.71
C GLN A 94 14.27 -34.51 -74.37
N ALA A 95 14.53 -35.68 -73.78
CA ALA A 95 15.46 -36.67 -74.33
C ALA A 95 15.00 -37.17 -75.71
N SER A 96 13.72 -37.52 -75.86
CA SER A 96 13.15 -37.93 -77.15
C SER A 96 13.23 -36.82 -78.21
N THR A 97 13.06 -35.55 -77.82
CA THR A 97 13.20 -34.41 -78.74
C THR A 97 14.64 -34.25 -79.21
N MET A 98 15.61 -34.38 -78.30
CA MET A 98 17.03 -34.34 -78.67
C MET A 98 17.40 -35.47 -79.63
N GLU A 99 16.90 -36.68 -79.39
CA GLU A 99 17.10 -37.83 -80.28
C GLU A 99 16.47 -37.60 -81.65
N ALA A 100 15.21 -37.14 -81.72
CA ALA A 100 14.53 -36.82 -82.97
C ALA A 100 15.23 -35.70 -83.75
N THR A 101 15.80 -34.72 -83.04
CA THR A 101 16.60 -33.64 -83.64
C THR A 101 17.88 -34.20 -84.27
N SER A 102 18.58 -35.10 -83.57
CA SER A 102 19.78 -35.75 -84.09
C SER A 102 19.48 -36.55 -85.36
N VAL A 103 18.40 -37.34 -85.34
CA VAL A 103 17.95 -38.14 -86.49
C VAL A 103 17.58 -37.26 -87.69
N LEU A 104 16.91 -36.13 -87.46
CA LEU A 104 16.59 -35.17 -88.53
C LEU A 104 17.85 -34.54 -89.13
N LEU A 105 18.81 -34.12 -88.30
CA LEU A 105 20.07 -33.54 -88.77
C LEU A 105 20.92 -34.56 -89.54
N GLU A 106 20.92 -35.81 -89.12
CA GLU A 106 21.61 -36.89 -89.82
C GLU A 106 20.95 -37.21 -91.18
N ALA A 107 19.61 -37.25 -91.23
CA ALA A 107 18.85 -37.41 -92.47
C ALA A 107 19.11 -36.26 -93.46
N LEU A 108 19.16 -35.01 -92.97
CA LEU A 108 19.47 -33.83 -93.78
C LEU A 108 20.91 -33.84 -94.30
N LYS A 109 21.89 -34.26 -93.48
CA LYS A 109 23.29 -34.41 -93.91
C LYS A 109 23.45 -35.47 -95.00
N GLY A 110 22.69 -36.56 -94.95
CA GLY A 110 22.68 -37.61 -95.98
C GLY A 110 22.08 -37.19 -97.32
N TYR A 111 21.23 -36.16 -97.34
CA TYR A 111 20.56 -35.65 -98.55
C TYR A 111 21.37 -34.57 -99.28
N PHE A 112 22.30 -33.92 -98.57
CA PHE A 112 23.29 -33.02 -99.14
C PHE A 112 24.72 -33.61 -99.06
N PRO A 113 25.00 -34.76 -99.69
CA PRO A 113 26.36 -35.28 -99.72
C PRO A 113 27.19 -34.47 -100.74
N GLY A 114 27.93 -33.48 -100.25
CA GLY A 114 29.16 -33.03 -100.90
C GLY A 114 29.06 -32.25 -102.22
N GLN A 115 27.98 -31.51 -102.51
CA GLN A 115 27.98 -30.53 -103.61
C GLN A 115 27.17 -29.28 -103.28
N VAL A 116 27.85 -28.24 -102.78
CA VAL A 116 27.55 -26.86 -103.18
C VAL A 116 28.88 -26.11 -103.22
N ASP A 117 29.41 -25.96 -104.43
CA ASP A 117 30.50 -25.03 -104.70
C ASP A 117 29.95 -23.60 -104.52
N PRO A 118 30.43 -22.79 -103.55
CA PRO A 118 29.81 -21.51 -103.20
C PRO A 118 29.94 -20.41 -104.28
N LEU A 119 30.58 -20.69 -105.41
CA LEU A 119 31.07 -19.68 -106.35
C LEU A 119 30.30 -19.60 -107.69
N ALA A 120 29.28 -20.42 -107.93
CA ALA A 120 28.61 -20.48 -109.24
C ALA A 120 27.38 -19.55 -109.42
N HIS A 121 27.01 -18.74 -108.42
CA HIS A 121 25.89 -17.77 -108.52
C HIS A 121 26.31 -16.30 -108.32
N GLN A 122 27.59 -15.96 -108.49
CA GLN A 122 28.07 -14.60 -108.16
C GLN A 122 27.68 -13.48 -109.15
N ASP A 123 27.16 -13.78 -110.35
CA ASP A 123 26.85 -12.75 -111.36
C ASP A 123 25.38 -12.68 -111.78
N CYS A 124 24.46 -12.77 -110.81
CA CYS A 124 23.03 -12.52 -111.06
C CYS A 124 22.49 -11.24 -110.42
N VAL A 125 23.29 -10.49 -109.66
CA VAL A 125 22.84 -9.26 -108.98
C VAL A 125 23.29 -8.05 -109.79
N SER A 126 22.34 -7.30 -110.35
CA SER A 126 22.65 -6.06 -111.06
C SER A 126 23.36 -5.07 -110.11
N ARG A 127 24.28 -4.23 -110.62
CA ARG A 127 24.97 -3.20 -109.79
C ARG A 127 23.97 -2.29 -109.04
N SER A 128 22.78 -2.09 -109.58
CA SER A 128 21.66 -1.40 -108.94
C SER A 128 21.11 -2.17 -107.73
N GLU A 129 20.90 -3.48 -107.84
CA GLU A 129 20.45 -4.32 -106.71
C GLU A 129 21.54 -4.45 -105.65
N LEU A 130 22.82 -4.56 -106.05
CA LEU A 130 23.93 -4.60 -105.09
C LEU A 130 24.02 -3.28 -104.30
N ASN A 131 23.84 -2.13 -104.96
CA ASN A 131 23.81 -0.84 -104.28
C ASN A 131 22.55 -0.69 -103.41
N ALA A 132 21.38 -1.15 -103.87
CA ALA A 132 20.16 -1.16 -103.07
C ALA A 132 20.31 -2.02 -101.82
N ILE A 133 20.89 -3.22 -101.94
CA ILE A 133 21.19 -4.11 -100.81
C ILE A 133 22.24 -3.48 -99.89
N LYS A 134 23.24 -2.79 -100.42
CA LYS A 134 24.26 -2.10 -99.62
C LYS A 134 23.69 -0.93 -98.84
N ASP A 135 22.80 -0.14 -99.45
CA ASP A 135 22.14 0.97 -98.79
C ASP A 135 21.10 0.47 -97.77
N GLN A 136 20.34 -0.58 -98.12
CA GLN A 136 19.45 -1.29 -97.21
C GLN A 136 20.21 -1.88 -96.01
N SER A 137 21.35 -2.53 -96.24
CA SER A 137 22.20 -3.09 -95.18
C SER A 137 22.79 -1.99 -94.28
N ARG A 138 23.08 -0.80 -94.82
CA ARG A 138 23.51 0.36 -94.04
C ARG A 138 22.39 0.92 -93.16
N THR A 139 21.17 1.03 -93.70
CA THR A 139 20.00 1.46 -92.91
C THR A 139 19.64 0.44 -91.85
N GLU A 140 19.58 -0.86 -92.19
CA GLU A 140 19.32 -1.94 -91.24
C GLU A 140 20.42 -2.01 -90.18
N SER A 141 21.70 -1.82 -90.54
CA SER A 141 22.79 -1.75 -89.56
C SER A 141 22.66 -0.54 -88.63
N HIS A 142 22.14 0.59 -89.12
CA HIS A 142 21.92 1.76 -88.28
C HIS A 142 20.73 1.56 -87.32
N GLU A 143 19.61 1.02 -87.82
CA GLU A 143 18.45 0.66 -87.00
C GLU A 143 18.80 -0.40 -85.94
N LEU A 144 19.59 -1.41 -86.32
CA LEU A 144 20.02 -2.46 -85.41
C LEU A 144 20.98 -1.94 -84.34
N GLU A 145 21.80 -0.93 -84.65
CA GLU A 145 22.61 -0.25 -83.64
C GLU A 145 21.77 0.63 -82.71
N GLN A 146 20.74 1.33 -83.22
CA GLN A 146 19.78 2.07 -82.39
C GLN A 146 19.06 1.13 -81.41
N LEU A 147 18.58 -0.02 -81.88
CA LEU A 147 17.94 -1.04 -81.04
C LEU A 147 18.91 -1.60 -79.98
N ARG A 148 20.20 -1.77 -80.30
CA ARG A 148 21.21 -2.17 -79.30
C ARG A 148 21.46 -1.10 -78.25
N VAL A 149 21.41 0.17 -78.61
CA VAL A 149 21.53 1.29 -77.65
C VAL A 149 20.29 1.35 -76.76
N GLU A 150 19.10 1.20 -77.34
CA GLU A 150 17.83 1.17 -76.59
C GLU A 150 17.78 -0.02 -75.62
N ASN A 151 18.19 -1.22 -76.07
CA ASN A 151 18.23 -2.41 -75.21
C ASN A 151 19.22 -2.22 -74.04
N ARG A 152 20.37 -1.58 -74.29
CA ARG A 152 21.33 -1.21 -73.22
C ARG A 152 20.71 -0.24 -72.22
N GLU A 153 19.93 0.73 -72.66
CA GLU A 153 19.26 1.67 -71.76
C GLU A 153 18.11 1.02 -70.97
N LEU A 154 17.33 0.14 -71.61
CA LEU A 154 16.29 -0.63 -70.94
C LEU A 154 16.87 -1.54 -69.85
N ARG A 155 18.02 -2.19 -70.09
CA ARG A 155 18.72 -2.96 -69.05
C ARG A 155 19.14 -2.09 -67.87
N ARG A 156 19.73 -0.91 -68.12
CA ARG A 156 20.08 0.02 -67.04
C ARG A 156 18.84 0.50 -66.26
N ARG A 157 17.70 0.68 -66.93
CA ARG A 157 16.44 1.01 -66.26
C ARG A 157 15.94 -0.14 -65.40
N LEU A 158 16.05 -1.38 -65.88
CA LEU A 158 15.70 -2.57 -65.12
C LEU A 158 16.56 -2.70 -63.86
N ASP A 159 17.88 -2.57 -63.98
CA ASP A 159 18.80 -2.62 -62.83
C ASP A 159 18.43 -1.57 -61.76
N ARG A 160 18.10 -0.34 -62.19
CA ARG A 160 17.65 0.73 -61.28
C ARG A 160 16.32 0.40 -60.59
N LEU A 161 15.40 -0.28 -61.28
CA LEU A 161 14.14 -0.71 -60.71
C LEU A 161 14.33 -1.88 -59.72
N GLU A 162 15.21 -2.84 -60.03
CA GLU A 162 15.55 -3.93 -59.12
C GLU A 162 16.19 -3.42 -57.82
N ASP A 163 17.09 -2.44 -57.92
CA ASP A 163 17.67 -1.75 -56.76
C ASP A 163 16.60 -1.03 -55.94
N TYR A 164 15.66 -0.36 -56.61
CA TYR A 164 14.55 0.33 -55.95
C TYR A 164 13.65 -0.66 -55.22
N PHE A 165 13.23 -1.74 -55.87
CA PHE A 165 12.40 -2.78 -55.25
C PHE A 165 13.12 -3.46 -54.08
N SER A 166 14.42 -3.71 -54.19
CA SER A 166 15.22 -4.28 -53.09
C SER A 166 15.24 -3.36 -51.87
N ARG A 167 15.38 -2.04 -52.07
CA ARG A 167 15.29 -1.05 -50.98
C ARG A 167 13.88 -1.00 -50.39
N GLU A 168 12.85 -1.07 -51.23
CA GLU A 168 11.46 -1.02 -50.78
C GLU A 168 11.09 -2.27 -49.96
N VAL A 169 11.51 -3.46 -50.40
CA VAL A 169 11.32 -4.71 -49.64
C VAL A 169 12.01 -4.64 -48.28
N ASN A 170 13.24 -4.11 -48.22
CA ASN A 170 13.94 -3.92 -46.95
C ASN A 170 13.25 -2.88 -46.05
N SER A 171 12.73 -1.80 -46.63
CA SER A 171 11.93 -0.80 -45.92
C SER A 171 10.64 -1.41 -45.34
N ALA A 172 9.93 -2.19 -46.14
CA ALA A 172 8.72 -2.90 -45.73
C ALA A 172 9.00 -3.87 -44.58
N LYS A 173 10.07 -4.68 -44.68
CA LYS A 173 10.48 -5.59 -43.61
C LYS A 173 10.82 -4.86 -42.31
N ASN A 174 11.54 -3.74 -42.40
CA ASN A 174 11.83 -2.91 -41.23
C ASN A 174 10.55 -2.33 -40.60
N SER A 175 9.55 -1.98 -41.42
CA SER A 175 8.25 -1.50 -40.93
C SER A 175 7.46 -2.61 -40.23
N GLU A 176 7.51 -3.83 -40.76
CA GLU A 176 6.89 -5.02 -40.18
C GLU A 176 7.50 -5.36 -38.80
N ASP A 177 8.84 -5.37 -38.70
CA ASP A 177 9.55 -5.57 -37.43
C ASP A 177 9.18 -4.51 -36.38
N ARG A 178 8.94 -3.28 -36.82
CA ARG A 178 8.48 -2.19 -35.93
C ARG A 178 7.05 -2.41 -35.45
N ILE A 179 6.15 -2.89 -36.32
CA ILE A 179 4.77 -3.23 -35.94
C ILE A 179 4.79 -4.33 -34.88
N TYR A 180 5.58 -5.40 -35.06
CA TYR A 180 5.70 -6.46 -34.06
C TYR A 180 6.18 -5.95 -32.69
N LYS A 181 7.16 -5.04 -32.66
CA LYS A 181 7.61 -4.41 -31.42
C LYS A 181 6.52 -3.55 -30.77
N LEU A 182 5.76 -2.81 -31.56
CA LEU A 182 4.64 -2.00 -31.05
C LEU A 182 3.52 -2.88 -30.49
N GLU A 183 3.22 -4.02 -31.12
CA GLU A 183 2.25 -4.98 -30.60
C GLU A 183 2.72 -5.59 -29.27
N ASP A 184 4.01 -5.93 -29.15
CA ASP A 184 4.57 -6.48 -27.92
C ASP A 184 4.53 -5.47 -26.76
N ILE A 185 4.88 -4.21 -27.04
CA ILE A 185 4.72 -3.10 -26.08
C ILE A 185 3.24 -2.93 -25.71
N SER A 186 2.33 -2.99 -26.68
CA SER A 186 0.90 -2.86 -26.43
C SER A 186 0.38 -3.98 -25.53
N ARG A 187 0.76 -5.24 -25.80
CA ARG A 187 0.38 -6.39 -24.96
C ARG A 187 0.90 -6.23 -23.54
N THR A 188 2.19 -5.93 -23.39
CA THR A 188 2.82 -5.70 -22.09
C THR A 188 2.13 -4.58 -21.31
N THR A 189 1.79 -3.48 -22.00
CA THR A 189 1.09 -2.34 -21.40
C THR A 189 -0.31 -2.74 -20.94
N THR A 190 -1.07 -3.45 -21.77
CA THR A 190 -2.41 -3.96 -21.40
C THR A 190 -2.35 -4.85 -20.17
N THR A 191 -1.40 -5.80 -20.11
CA THR A 191 -1.24 -6.67 -18.94
C THR A 191 -0.88 -5.88 -17.68
N ALA A 192 -0.02 -4.87 -17.78
CA ALA A 192 0.34 -4.01 -16.66
C ALA A 192 -0.86 -3.18 -16.15
N VAL A 193 -1.66 -2.63 -17.07
CA VAL A 193 -2.89 -1.86 -16.75
C VAL A 193 -3.94 -2.77 -16.09
N GLU A 194 -4.13 -3.99 -16.59
CA GLU A 194 -5.04 -4.96 -15.98
C GLU A 194 -4.62 -5.34 -14.56
N LEU A 195 -3.32 -5.57 -14.33
CA LEU A 195 -2.77 -5.86 -13.01
C LEU A 195 -2.99 -4.67 -12.06
N ALA A 196 -2.65 -3.46 -12.51
CA ALA A 196 -2.85 -2.24 -11.72
C ALA A 196 -4.33 -2.03 -11.38
N THR A 197 -5.24 -2.29 -12.32
CA THR A 197 -6.69 -2.19 -12.12
C THR A 197 -7.19 -3.20 -11.08
N LYS A 198 -6.69 -4.45 -11.12
CA LYS A 198 -7.02 -5.47 -10.11
C LYS A 198 -6.52 -5.06 -8.73
N ASN A 199 -5.29 -4.57 -8.63
CA ASN A 199 -4.72 -4.11 -7.36
C ASN A 199 -5.50 -2.92 -6.80
N TYR A 200 -5.87 -1.95 -7.63
CA TYR A 200 -6.68 -0.80 -7.22
C TYR A 200 -8.07 -1.22 -6.70
N LYS A 201 -8.74 -2.16 -7.39
CA LYS A 201 -10.02 -2.72 -6.91
C LYS A 201 -9.88 -3.39 -5.55
N SER A 202 -8.86 -4.22 -5.37
CA SER A 202 -8.58 -4.88 -4.09
C SER A 202 -8.31 -3.87 -2.96
N LEU A 203 -7.50 -2.84 -3.23
CA LEU A 203 -7.23 -1.79 -2.26
C LEU A 203 -8.48 -0.97 -1.91
N SER A 204 -9.32 -0.67 -2.91
CA SER A 204 -10.59 0.03 -2.71
C SER A 204 -11.56 -0.78 -1.85
N GLU A 205 -11.67 -2.09 -2.08
CA GLU A 205 -12.48 -2.99 -1.27
C GLU A 205 -11.97 -3.07 0.18
N GLN A 206 -10.65 -3.18 0.36
CA GLN A 206 -10.04 -3.19 1.70
C GLN A 206 -10.32 -1.88 2.44
N THR A 207 -10.11 -0.74 1.78
CA THR A 207 -10.40 0.58 2.36
C THR A 207 -11.87 0.72 2.75
N SER A 208 -12.79 0.17 1.96
CA SER A 208 -14.22 0.16 2.30
C SER A 208 -14.51 -0.69 3.54
N LYS A 209 -13.87 -1.85 3.69
CA LYS A 209 -14.00 -2.69 4.89
C LYS A 209 -13.45 -1.99 6.12
N ASP A 210 -12.28 -1.37 6.00
CA ASP A 210 -11.63 -0.65 7.09
C ASP A 210 -12.49 0.53 7.56
N ARG A 211 -13.05 1.32 6.63
CA ARG A 211 -14.00 2.40 6.96
C ARG A 211 -15.19 1.90 7.76
N SER A 212 -15.80 0.79 7.35
CA SER A 212 -16.92 0.19 8.09
C SER A 212 -16.49 -0.29 9.47
N SER A 213 -15.32 -0.93 9.59
CA SER A 213 -14.77 -1.38 10.88
C SER A 213 -14.49 -0.20 11.84
N TYR A 214 -13.89 0.88 11.34
CA TYR A 214 -13.67 2.09 12.14
C TYR A 214 -14.98 2.73 12.60
N ARG A 215 -15.99 2.77 11.73
CA ARG A 215 -17.31 3.31 12.07
C ARG A 215 -17.96 2.51 13.20
N GLU A 216 -17.88 1.19 13.16
CA GLU A 216 -18.39 0.30 14.21
C GLU A 216 -17.64 0.48 15.53
N ARG A 217 -16.31 0.59 15.48
CA ARG A 217 -15.50 0.88 16.67
C ARG A 217 -15.81 2.24 17.28
N LEU A 218 -16.01 3.28 16.46
CA LEU A 218 -16.41 4.61 16.94
C LEU A 218 -17.79 4.57 17.60
N SER A 219 -18.76 3.91 16.98
CA SER A 219 -20.09 3.75 17.57
C SER A 219 -20.04 3.00 18.90
N THR A 220 -19.18 1.97 19.01
CA THR A 220 -18.96 1.25 20.28
C THR A 220 -18.34 2.15 21.35
N LEU A 221 -17.36 2.98 20.96
CA LEU A 221 -16.71 3.94 21.85
C LEU A 221 -17.70 5.01 22.35
N GLU A 222 -18.59 5.51 21.49
CA GLU A 222 -19.65 6.46 21.86
C GLU A 222 -20.57 5.87 22.95
N VAL A 223 -20.98 4.61 22.78
CA VAL A 223 -21.79 3.90 23.78
C VAL A 223 -21.05 3.76 25.11
N GLU A 224 -19.76 3.40 25.10
CA GLU A 224 -18.96 3.30 26.33
C GLU A 224 -18.74 4.67 26.98
N MET A 225 -18.56 5.73 26.21
CA MET A 225 -18.48 7.09 26.73
C MET A 225 -19.77 7.51 27.43
N ASP A 226 -20.94 7.20 26.88
CA ASP A 226 -22.22 7.54 27.50
C ASP A 226 -22.47 6.72 28.79
N LYS A 227 -22.06 5.45 28.82
CA LYS A 227 -22.03 4.67 30.06
C LYS A 227 -21.12 5.31 31.10
N ASN A 228 -19.93 5.78 30.69
CA ASN A 228 -18.99 6.40 31.61
C ASN A 228 -19.50 7.73 32.17
N LYS A 229 -20.14 8.57 31.33
CA LYS A 229 -20.84 9.78 31.80
C LYS A 229 -21.92 9.45 32.83
N THR A 230 -22.67 8.38 32.60
CA THR A 230 -23.73 7.94 33.52
C THR A 230 -23.12 7.52 34.86
N ARG A 231 -22.05 6.71 34.85
CA ARG A 231 -21.32 6.33 36.07
C ARG A 231 -20.75 7.53 36.82
N HIS A 232 -20.21 8.53 36.12
CA HIS A 232 -19.74 9.75 36.78
C HIS A 232 -20.86 10.51 37.51
N LYS A 233 -22.05 10.61 36.91
CA LYS A 233 -23.21 11.20 37.60
C LYS A 233 -23.61 10.41 38.85
N GLU A 234 -23.56 9.09 38.81
CA GLU A 234 -23.84 8.23 39.98
C GLU A 234 -22.79 8.43 41.10
N ILE A 235 -21.52 8.57 40.72
CA ILE A 235 -20.43 8.86 41.66
C ILE A 235 -20.62 10.23 42.32
N ASP A 236 -20.95 11.27 41.54
CA ASP A 236 -21.21 12.62 42.06
C ASP A 236 -22.39 12.63 43.05
N GLN A 237 -23.44 11.87 42.75
CA GLN A 237 -24.57 11.68 43.67
C GLN A 237 -24.15 10.97 44.96
N THR A 238 -23.30 9.95 44.84
CA THR A 238 -22.77 9.20 45.99
C THR A 238 -21.89 10.09 46.87
N ILE A 239 -21.00 10.89 46.28
CA ILE A 239 -20.16 11.87 46.99
C ILE A 239 -21.04 12.88 47.72
N SER A 240 -22.06 13.42 47.06
CA SER A 240 -23.01 14.36 47.66
C SER A 240 -23.73 13.73 48.86
N GLY A 241 -24.12 12.46 48.74
CA GLY A 241 -24.71 11.70 49.85
C GLY A 241 -23.76 11.52 51.04
N VAL A 242 -22.49 11.19 50.78
CA VAL A 242 -21.46 11.07 51.82
C VAL A 242 -21.18 12.41 52.50
N GLN A 243 -21.14 13.51 51.74
CA GLN A 243 -20.96 14.86 52.30
C GLN A 243 -22.11 15.22 53.24
N SER A 244 -23.36 14.97 52.84
CA SER A 244 -24.52 15.21 53.70
C SER A 244 -24.48 14.37 55.00
N LEU A 245 -24.06 13.10 54.91
CA LEU A 245 -23.88 12.25 56.09
C LEU A 245 -22.77 12.76 57.02
N LEU A 246 -21.68 13.25 56.45
CA LEU A 246 -20.57 13.83 57.20
C LEU A 246 -20.99 15.10 57.93
N ASP A 247 -21.71 16.00 57.26
CA ASP A 247 -22.25 17.22 57.89
C ASP A 247 -23.20 16.89 59.04
N SER A 248 -24.11 15.93 58.84
CA SER A 248 -24.99 15.42 59.90
C SER A 248 -24.21 14.82 61.09
N HIS A 249 -23.08 14.16 60.83
CA HIS A 249 -22.22 13.64 61.89
C HIS A 249 -21.49 14.76 62.63
N ILE A 250 -20.97 15.76 61.92
CA ILE A 250 -20.32 16.94 62.49
C ILE A 250 -21.30 17.68 63.40
N ASP A 251 -22.54 17.92 62.97
CA ASP A 251 -23.54 18.63 63.76
C ASP A 251 -23.95 17.84 65.01
N ARG A 252 -24.12 16.51 64.91
CA ARG A 252 -24.34 15.65 66.08
C ARG A 252 -23.17 15.67 67.06
N SER A 253 -21.94 15.65 66.56
CA SER A 253 -20.72 15.74 67.37
C SER A 253 -20.64 17.10 68.09
N LYS A 254 -20.96 18.20 67.42
CA LYS A 254 -21.03 19.53 68.05
C LYS A 254 -22.06 19.58 69.17
N MET A 255 -23.27 19.04 68.95
CA MET A 255 -24.32 18.97 69.98
C MET A 255 -23.85 18.17 71.20
N THR A 256 -23.28 16.98 70.99
CA THR A 256 -22.78 16.14 72.09
C THR A 256 -21.62 16.80 72.85
N HIS A 257 -20.69 17.46 72.16
CA HIS A 257 -19.64 18.23 72.82
C HIS A 257 -20.19 19.42 73.62
N GLN A 258 -21.23 20.09 73.12
CA GLN A 258 -21.88 21.18 73.83
C GLN A 258 -22.59 20.69 75.10
N GLU A 259 -23.30 19.56 75.04
CA GLU A 259 -23.89 18.91 76.21
C GLU A 259 -22.83 18.49 77.24
N GLN A 260 -21.72 17.92 76.78
CA GLN A 260 -20.59 17.56 77.66
C GLN A 260 -19.99 18.79 78.34
N ALA A 261 -19.79 19.89 77.61
CA ALA A 261 -19.29 21.14 78.18
C ALA A 261 -20.23 21.69 79.27
N GLN A 262 -21.55 21.71 79.01
CA GLN A 262 -22.55 22.11 80.01
C GLN A 262 -22.51 21.23 81.25
N ASN A 263 -22.37 19.91 81.09
CA ASN A 263 -22.23 18.98 82.21
C ASN A 263 -20.94 19.21 83.02
N ILE A 264 -19.82 19.51 82.36
CA ILE A 264 -18.57 19.87 83.03
C ILE A 264 -18.73 21.15 83.84
N ASP A 265 -19.38 22.18 83.28
CA ASP A 265 -19.62 23.44 83.98
C ASP A 265 -20.54 23.26 85.20
N LEU A 266 -21.58 22.43 85.09
CA LEU A 266 -22.43 22.04 86.21
C LEU A 266 -21.63 21.33 87.31
N CYS A 267 -20.78 20.38 86.93
CA CYS A 267 -19.88 19.69 87.86
C CYS A 267 -18.91 20.65 88.53
N ARG A 268 -18.27 21.56 87.78
CA ARG A 268 -17.39 22.60 88.32
C ARG A 268 -18.12 23.50 89.32
N SER A 269 -19.28 24.03 88.95
CA SER A 269 -20.10 24.83 89.87
C SER A 269 -20.46 24.09 91.16
N ARG A 270 -20.73 22.78 91.06
CA ARG A 270 -21.00 21.95 92.23
C ARG A 270 -19.75 21.74 93.09
N VAL A 271 -18.57 21.55 92.48
CA VAL A 271 -17.28 21.50 93.18
C VAL A 271 -16.98 22.84 93.86
N ASP A 272 -17.15 23.97 93.18
CA ASP A 272 -16.93 25.30 93.76
C ASP A 272 -17.84 25.55 94.96
N LYS A 273 -19.11 25.13 94.89
CA LYS A 273 -20.03 25.20 96.04
C LYS A 273 -19.60 24.31 97.20
N MET A 274 -19.05 23.12 96.93
CA MET A 274 -18.50 22.26 97.97
C MET A 274 -17.25 22.89 98.59
N GLN A 275 -16.36 23.47 97.78
CA GLN A 275 -15.17 24.17 98.24
C GLN A 275 -15.52 25.38 99.10
N GLN A 276 -16.45 26.24 98.66
CA GLN A 276 -16.94 27.37 99.46
C GLN A 276 -17.53 26.93 100.81
N LYS A 277 -18.28 25.82 100.84
CA LYS A 277 -18.81 25.27 102.10
C LYS A 277 -17.71 24.75 103.02
N LEU A 278 -16.66 24.15 102.45
CA LEU A 278 -15.50 23.67 103.18
C LEU A 278 -14.74 24.86 103.80
N ASP A 279 -14.42 25.86 102.97
CA ASP A 279 -13.69 27.06 103.37
C ASP A 279 -14.47 27.88 104.40
N ALA A 280 -15.79 28.02 104.26
CA ALA A 280 -16.62 28.74 105.22
C ALA A 280 -16.90 27.94 106.51
N GLY A 281 -16.91 26.61 106.45
CA GLY A 281 -17.36 25.75 107.55
C GLY A 281 -16.24 25.19 108.41
N ILE A 282 -15.11 24.80 107.80
CA ILE A 282 -14.03 24.08 108.47
C ILE A 282 -12.83 24.99 108.75
N GLU A 283 -12.45 25.84 107.79
CA GLU A 283 -11.28 26.71 107.93
C GLU A 283 -11.36 27.66 109.15
N PRO A 284 -12.50 28.34 109.44
CA PRO A 284 -12.63 29.21 110.59
C PRO A 284 -12.58 28.40 111.89
N ARG A 285 -13.20 27.21 111.91
CA ARG A 285 -13.18 26.32 113.08
C ARG A 285 -11.77 25.80 113.39
N LEU A 286 -10.98 25.49 112.36
CA LEU A 286 -9.58 25.11 112.53
C LEU A 286 -8.73 26.29 113.00
N ARG A 287 -8.99 27.49 112.49
CA ARG A 287 -8.32 28.72 112.93
C ARG A 287 -8.63 29.03 114.40
N ASP A 288 -9.90 29.01 114.77
CA ASP A 288 -10.37 29.20 116.15
C ASP A 288 -9.74 28.15 117.09
N ASN A 289 -9.69 26.89 116.68
CA ASN A 289 -9.05 25.82 117.46
C ASN A 289 -7.53 26.02 117.59
N ALA A 290 -6.85 26.49 116.54
CA ALA A 290 -5.43 26.81 116.59
C ALA A 290 -5.15 27.99 117.53
N GLU A 291 -5.99 29.02 117.50
CA GLU A 291 -5.92 30.16 118.42
C GLU A 291 -6.15 29.71 119.87
N ILE A 292 -7.17 28.89 120.13
CA ILE A 292 -7.41 28.28 121.46
C ILE A 292 -6.22 27.46 121.93
N LEU A 293 -5.60 26.65 121.05
CA LEU A 293 -4.42 25.85 121.37
C LEU A 293 -3.18 26.71 121.67
N THR A 294 -3.00 27.83 120.96
CA THR A 294 -1.92 28.78 121.26
C THR A 294 -2.15 29.52 122.57
N ALA A 295 -3.40 29.91 122.87
CA ALA A 295 -3.78 30.50 124.15
C ALA A 295 -3.53 29.53 125.31
N THR A 296 -3.98 28.27 125.20
CA THR A 296 -3.70 27.24 126.23
C THR A 296 -2.22 26.91 126.35
N ARG A 297 -1.43 26.94 125.26
CA ARG A 297 0.03 26.79 125.35
C ARG A 297 0.69 27.95 126.08
N LYS A 298 0.19 29.18 125.89
CA LYS A 298 0.65 30.37 126.61
C LYS A 298 0.30 30.27 128.09
N ASP A 299 -0.95 29.91 128.41
CA ASP A 299 -1.41 29.71 129.79
C ASP A 299 -0.63 28.58 130.50
N MET A 300 -0.33 27.47 129.82
CA MET A 300 0.52 26.39 130.36
C MET A 300 1.99 26.82 130.55
N LYS A 301 2.48 27.78 129.75
CA LYS A 301 3.83 28.32 129.90
C LYS A 301 3.89 29.31 131.08
N GLU A 302 2.86 30.13 131.25
CA GLU A 302 2.69 31.02 132.39
C GLU A 302 2.47 30.23 133.70
N LEU A 303 1.75 29.09 133.67
CA LEU A 303 1.61 28.17 134.81
C LEU A 303 2.94 27.50 135.22
N LYS A 304 3.90 27.35 134.29
CA LYS A 304 5.23 26.80 134.58
C LYS A 304 6.16 27.83 135.23
N GLU A 305 5.91 29.12 135.07
CA GLU A 305 6.75 30.19 135.63
C GLU A 305 6.30 30.64 137.03
N HIS A 306 5.08 30.30 137.48
CA HIS A 306 4.60 30.63 138.84
C HIS A 306 3.80 29.49 139.51
N PRO A 307 4.41 28.67 140.40
CA PRO A 307 3.69 27.66 141.17
C PRO A 307 3.40 28.14 142.60
N ALA A 308 2.28 28.86 142.84
CA ALA A 308 1.67 28.98 144.18
C ALA A 308 0.25 29.62 144.19
N LEU A 309 -0.76 28.83 144.67
CA LEU A 309 -2.01 29.16 145.41
C LEU A 309 -3.04 30.10 144.73
N SER A 310 -4.36 29.84 144.58
CA SER A 310 -5.37 29.21 145.47
C SER A 310 -6.68 28.80 144.72
N LYS A 311 -7.57 28.02 145.36
CA LYS A 311 -8.79 27.32 144.83
C LYS A 311 -10.06 28.22 144.67
N PRO A 312 -11.27 27.65 144.41
CA PRO A 312 -11.96 27.48 143.12
C PRO A 312 -13.20 28.41 142.98
N SER A 313 -13.74 28.60 141.77
CA SER A 313 -15.12 29.10 141.64
C SER A 313 -15.81 28.45 140.44
N VAL A 314 -16.86 27.70 140.77
CA VAL A 314 -17.79 27.05 139.87
C VAL A 314 -18.78 28.11 139.38
N LEU A 315 -18.85 28.29 138.06
CA LEU A 315 -20.00 28.85 137.36
C LEU A 315 -20.21 27.98 136.13
N ALA A 316 -21.23 27.12 136.20
CA ALA A 316 -21.74 26.43 135.03
C ALA A 316 -22.34 27.47 134.05
N PRO A 317 -22.16 27.25 132.74
CA PRO A 317 -23.32 27.33 131.87
C PRO A 317 -23.52 26.04 131.09
N THR A 318 -24.75 25.55 131.20
CA THR A 318 -25.53 24.87 130.17
C THR A 318 -24.97 23.56 129.61
N SER A 319 -25.47 22.47 130.21
CA SER A 319 -25.56 21.16 129.58
C SER A 319 -26.21 21.27 128.21
N ILE A 320 -25.42 21.22 127.14
CA ILE A 320 -25.89 20.59 125.92
C ILE A 320 -25.80 19.10 126.24
N SER A 321 -26.94 18.49 126.57
CA SER A 321 -27.10 17.05 126.52
C SER A 321 -26.88 16.65 125.06
N ILE A 322 -25.62 16.38 124.76
CA ILE A 322 -25.23 15.64 123.60
C ILE A 322 -25.44 14.19 124.01
N ASP A 323 -26.56 13.63 123.59
CA ASP A 323 -26.84 12.20 123.71
C ASP A 323 -25.62 11.45 123.15
N PRO A 324 -24.86 10.71 123.98
CA PRO A 324 -23.64 10.04 123.53
C PRO A 324 -23.94 9.06 122.41
N VAL A 325 -25.17 8.50 122.36
CA VAL A 325 -25.60 7.65 121.26
C VAL A 325 -25.68 8.43 119.94
N VAL A 326 -26.11 9.70 119.96
CA VAL A 326 -26.26 10.52 118.74
C VAL A 326 -24.91 11.07 118.27
N VAL A 327 -24.01 11.45 119.18
CA VAL A 327 -22.66 11.87 118.77
C VAL A 327 -21.78 10.71 118.40
N GLU A 328 -21.89 9.54 119.03
CA GLU A 328 -21.17 8.34 118.63
C GLU A 328 -21.73 7.76 117.31
N SER A 329 -23.05 7.89 117.05
CA SER A 329 -23.65 7.56 115.75
C SER A 329 -23.26 8.56 114.65
N ARG A 330 -23.14 9.86 114.98
CA ARG A 330 -22.67 10.87 114.04
C ARG A 330 -21.15 10.80 113.83
N LEU A 331 -20.37 10.42 114.85
CA LEU A 331 -18.94 10.14 114.71
C LEU A 331 -18.74 8.87 113.90
N LYS A 332 -19.51 7.78 114.13
CA LYS A 332 -19.46 6.58 113.26
C LYS A 332 -19.92 6.86 111.84
N ALA A 333 -20.93 7.70 111.63
CA ALA A 333 -21.38 8.08 110.29
C ALA A 333 -20.37 8.98 109.58
N VAL A 334 -19.73 9.92 110.30
CA VAL A 334 -18.68 10.79 109.76
C VAL A 334 -17.36 10.04 109.61
N GLU A 335 -17.01 9.10 110.47
CA GLU A 335 -15.88 8.19 110.32
C GLU A 335 -16.11 7.20 109.18
N GLN A 336 -17.33 6.69 108.96
CA GLN A 336 -17.66 5.92 107.76
C GLN A 336 -17.65 6.80 106.50
N GLN A 337 -18.08 8.07 106.57
CA GLN A 337 -18.11 8.96 105.42
C GLN A 337 -16.72 9.55 105.09
N VAL A 338 -15.86 9.71 106.09
CA VAL A 338 -14.43 10.04 105.95
C VAL A 338 -13.60 8.80 105.61
N GLN A 339 -13.95 7.59 106.07
CA GLN A 339 -13.34 6.34 105.57
C GLN A 339 -13.76 6.05 104.12
N VAL A 340 -15.00 6.36 103.70
CA VAL A 340 -15.42 6.19 102.30
C VAL A 340 -14.87 7.31 101.39
N SER A 341 -14.68 8.53 101.91
CA SER A 341 -14.11 9.64 101.13
C SER A 341 -12.58 9.66 101.14
N SER A 342 -11.91 9.21 102.22
CA SER A 342 -10.47 8.96 102.24
C SER A 342 -10.10 7.64 101.58
N ALA A 343 -10.96 6.61 101.59
CA ALA A 343 -10.80 5.48 100.68
C ALA A 343 -11.08 5.89 99.23
N GLY A 344 -11.95 6.85 98.94
CA GLY A 344 -12.20 7.32 97.56
C GLY A 344 -11.13 8.26 97.00
N ALA A 345 -10.49 9.07 97.86
CA ALA A 345 -9.42 9.99 97.48
C ALA A 345 -8.02 9.36 97.62
N ASN A 346 -7.74 8.65 98.72
CA ASN A 346 -6.51 7.85 98.79
C ASN A 346 -6.60 6.66 97.86
N ALA A 347 -7.73 5.98 97.62
CA ALA A 347 -7.75 4.96 96.56
C ALA A 347 -7.80 5.55 95.17
N LYS A 348 -8.09 6.83 94.92
CA LYS A 348 -7.88 7.40 93.58
C LYS A 348 -6.46 7.85 93.38
N ASP A 349 -5.78 8.43 94.37
CA ASP A 349 -4.37 8.81 94.23
C ASP A 349 -3.44 7.61 94.46
N THR A 350 -3.81 6.62 95.28
CA THR A 350 -3.16 5.30 95.29
C THR A 350 -3.69 4.36 94.22
N LEU A 351 -4.87 4.51 93.60
CA LEU A 351 -5.16 3.80 92.34
C LEU A 351 -4.36 4.46 91.24
N PHE A 352 -4.33 5.77 91.08
CA PHE A 352 -3.51 6.39 90.05
C PHE A 352 -2.02 6.15 90.31
N ALA A 353 -1.54 6.14 91.56
CA ALA A 353 -0.15 5.76 91.85
C ALA A 353 0.09 4.25 91.78
N ASP A 354 -0.80 3.35 92.22
CA ASP A 354 -0.66 1.88 92.00
C ASP A 354 -0.86 1.53 90.54
N GLU A 355 -1.64 2.28 89.78
CA GLU A 355 -2.01 2.01 88.39
C GLU A 355 -0.96 2.65 87.49
N ILE A 356 -0.34 3.76 87.88
CA ILE A 356 0.91 4.25 87.30
C ILE A 356 2.07 3.35 87.70
N ASP A 357 2.22 2.91 88.95
CA ASP A 357 3.27 1.96 89.35
C ASP A 357 3.00 0.57 88.78
N LYS A 358 1.76 0.12 88.62
CA LYS A 358 1.42 -1.12 87.88
C LYS A 358 1.59 -0.92 86.41
N LEU A 359 1.31 0.26 85.83
CA LEU A 359 1.57 0.53 84.42
C LEU A 359 3.06 0.66 84.15
N ILE A 360 3.85 1.25 85.04
CA ILE A 360 5.31 1.34 85.00
C ILE A 360 5.92 -0.04 85.24
N THR A 361 5.48 -0.78 86.26
CA THR A 361 5.91 -2.17 86.49
C THR A 361 5.45 -3.08 85.36
N ARG A 362 4.31 -2.80 84.70
CA ARG A 362 3.84 -3.52 83.50
C ARG A 362 4.58 -3.05 82.25
N LEU A 363 5.05 -1.81 82.18
CA LEU A 363 5.91 -1.30 81.12
C LEU A 363 7.31 -1.88 81.26
N ASP A 364 7.87 -1.92 82.46
CA ASP A 364 9.13 -2.54 82.81
C ASP A 364 9.04 -4.05 82.66
N ASN A 365 7.95 -4.69 83.07
CA ASN A 365 7.71 -6.10 82.79
C ASN A 365 7.48 -6.36 81.30
N LEU A 366 6.82 -5.48 80.55
CA LEU A 366 6.69 -5.59 79.10
C LEU A 366 8.02 -5.31 78.41
N GLN A 367 8.88 -4.47 78.96
CA GLN A 367 10.23 -4.19 78.46
C GLN A 367 11.16 -5.37 78.77
N VAL A 368 11.03 -5.98 79.94
CA VAL A 368 11.71 -7.22 80.34
C VAL A 368 11.17 -8.41 79.54
N GLU A 369 9.87 -8.50 79.26
CA GLU A 369 9.27 -9.52 78.39
C GLU A 369 9.63 -9.28 76.91
N LEU A 370 9.72 -8.03 76.45
CA LEU A 370 10.20 -7.69 75.11
C LEU A 370 11.69 -8.06 74.96
N ASN A 371 12.51 -7.77 75.98
CA ASN A 371 13.90 -8.21 76.03
C ASN A 371 14.00 -9.74 76.12
N LYS A 372 13.16 -10.41 76.92
CA LYS A 372 13.08 -11.88 76.97
C LYS A 372 12.56 -12.50 75.68
N ILE A 373 11.68 -11.85 74.93
CA ILE A 373 11.14 -12.31 73.64
C ILE A 373 12.14 -12.02 72.52
N GLN A 374 12.93 -10.95 72.61
CA GLN A 374 14.09 -10.73 71.75
C GLN A 374 15.21 -11.74 72.04
N ASP A 375 15.44 -12.09 73.31
CA ASP A 375 16.40 -13.11 73.73
C ASP A 375 15.88 -14.56 73.47
N ASN A 376 14.56 -14.77 73.47
CA ASN A 376 13.90 -16.06 73.23
C ASN A 376 13.23 -16.19 71.85
N ALA A 377 13.50 -15.29 70.90
CA ALA A 377 13.11 -15.45 69.49
C ALA A 377 13.75 -16.70 68.82
N GLY A 378 14.47 -17.52 69.59
CA GLY A 378 14.99 -18.82 69.19
C GLY A 378 14.39 -20.03 69.91
N VAL A 379 13.35 -19.94 70.76
CA VAL A 379 12.86 -21.12 71.51
C VAL A 379 11.34 -21.30 71.45
N GLU A 380 10.95 -22.50 71.01
CA GLU A 380 9.60 -22.97 70.73
C GLU A 380 8.63 -22.91 71.94
N VAL A 381 7.36 -22.63 71.61
CA VAL A 381 6.20 -22.58 72.52
C VAL A 381 5.86 -23.96 73.09
N PRO A 382 5.55 -24.06 74.40
CA PRO A 382 4.64 -25.10 74.89
C PRO A 382 3.32 -24.51 75.44
N THR A 383 2.25 -24.98 74.81
CA THR A 383 0.90 -25.26 75.31
C THR A 383 0.44 -24.76 76.69
N GLN A 384 -0.59 -23.91 76.63
CA GLN A 384 -1.82 -23.91 77.43
C GLN A 384 -1.76 -24.42 78.87
N GLN A 385 -1.83 -23.50 79.83
CA GLN A 385 -2.78 -23.58 80.96
C GLN A 385 -2.88 -22.22 81.67
N GLY A 386 -4.09 -21.66 81.74
CA GLY A 386 -4.46 -20.68 82.78
C GLY A 386 -4.55 -19.19 82.42
N LEU A 387 -4.81 -18.81 81.16
CA LEU A 387 -5.19 -17.41 80.89
C LEU A 387 -6.63 -17.17 81.39
N SER A 388 -6.82 -16.12 82.18
CA SER A 388 -8.17 -15.68 82.58
C SER A 388 -8.98 -15.29 81.34
N GLU A 389 -10.32 -15.40 81.41
CA GLU A 389 -11.20 -15.05 80.28
C GLU A 389 -10.93 -13.65 79.71
N GLU A 390 -10.48 -12.73 80.56
CA GLU A 390 -10.20 -11.34 80.21
C GLU A 390 -8.86 -11.21 79.47
N GLU A 391 -7.85 -12.02 79.81
CA GLU A 391 -6.58 -12.09 79.08
C GLU A 391 -6.74 -12.78 77.72
N LEU A 392 -7.60 -13.80 77.63
CA LEU A 392 -7.99 -14.41 76.36
C LEU A 392 -8.74 -13.41 75.47
N ARG A 393 -9.68 -12.62 76.02
CA ARG A 393 -10.35 -11.55 75.26
C ARG A 393 -9.38 -10.48 74.79
N ASN A 394 -8.45 -10.05 75.65
CA ASN A 394 -7.45 -9.05 75.31
C ASN A 394 -6.45 -9.57 74.26
N PHE A 395 -6.02 -10.83 74.36
CA PHE A 395 -5.15 -11.46 73.36
C PHE A 395 -5.86 -11.61 72.02
N THR A 396 -7.15 -11.96 72.03
CA THR A 396 -7.96 -12.05 70.81
C THR A 396 -8.15 -10.68 70.19
N ALA A 397 -8.45 -9.65 71.00
CA ALA A 397 -8.59 -8.27 70.55
C ALA A 397 -7.27 -7.71 69.98
N TRP A 398 -6.13 -8.03 70.60
CA TRP A 398 -4.81 -7.65 70.09
C TRP A 398 -4.48 -8.36 68.78
N LYS A 399 -4.78 -9.66 68.66
CA LYS A 399 -4.60 -10.42 67.41
C LYS A 399 -5.48 -9.86 66.29
N ASP A 400 -6.72 -9.48 66.60
CA ASP A 400 -7.65 -8.85 65.66
C ASP A 400 -7.15 -7.47 65.22
N LEU A 401 -6.62 -6.68 66.15
CA LEU A 401 -6.03 -5.38 65.87
C LEU A 401 -4.78 -5.52 65.01
N ASN A 402 -3.90 -6.47 65.33
CA ASN A 402 -2.68 -6.72 64.58
C ASN A 402 -2.98 -7.19 63.15
N SER A 403 -3.98 -8.07 62.96
CA SER A 403 -4.39 -8.47 61.60
C SER A 403 -4.96 -7.30 60.80
N LYS A 404 -5.70 -6.38 61.44
CA LYS A 404 -6.18 -5.15 60.81
C LYS A 404 -5.04 -4.20 60.44
N VAL A 405 -4.03 -4.06 61.29
CA VAL A 405 -2.85 -3.23 61.03
C VAL A 405 -2.01 -3.82 59.88
N GLU A 406 -1.80 -5.13 59.85
CA GLU A 406 -1.13 -5.83 58.74
C GLU A 406 -1.92 -5.70 57.43
N GLY A 407 -3.24 -5.82 57.48
CA GLY A 407 -4.11 -5.61 56.33
C GLY A 407 -4.06 -4.17 55.80
N LEU A 408 -4.03 -3.18 56.69
CA LEU A 408 -3.86 -1.78 56.30
C LEU A 408 -2.46 -1.51 55.70
N ALA A 409 -1.40 -2.08 56.27
CA ALA A 409 -0.05 -1.96 55.72
C ALA A 409 0.06 -2.58 54.32
N SER A 410 -0.60 -3.73 54.08
CA SER A 410 -0.71 -4.32 52.75
C SER A 410 -1.45 -3.41 51.77
N ASN A 411 -2.60 -2.87 52.19
CA ASN A 411 -3.40 -1.97 51.34
C ASN A 411 -2.62 -0.69 50.97
N VAL A 412 -1.84 -0.12 51.90
CA VAL A 412 -0.98 1.05 51.61
C VAL A 412 0.09 0.71 50.59
N LYS A 413 0.69 -0.49 50.67
CA LYS A 413 1.67 -0.97 49.70
C LYS A 413 1.04 -1.18 48.32
N ASP A 414 -0.16 -1.77 48.26
CA ASP A 414 -0.91 -1.93 47.02
C ASP A 414 -1.29 -0.57 46.41
N LEU A 415 -1.69 0.40 47.24
CA LEU A 415 -1.99 1.76 46.80
C LEU A 415 -0.74 2.45 46.22
N SER A 416 0.42 2.28 46.86
CA SER A 416 1.69 2.80 46.36
C SER A 416 2.05 2.22 44.99
N THR A 417 1.89 0.90 44.80
CA THR A 417 2.18 0.26 43.51
C THR A 417 1.19 0.65 42.40
N ASN A 418 -0.08 0.85 42.76
CA ASN A 418 -1.09 1.36 41.83
C ASN A 418 -0.82 2.82 41.45
N THR A 419 -0.33 3.63 42.38
CA THR A 419 0.05 5.03 42.10
C THR A 419 1.19 5.10 41.10
N THR A 420 2.26 4.30 41.28
CA THR A 420 3.36 4.24 40.31
C THR A 420 2.91 3.75 38.94
N ARG A 421 1.99 2.78 38.87
CA ARG A 421 1.40 2.33 37.60
C ARG A 421 0.58 3.41 36.92
N LEU A 422 -0.13 4.23 37.69
CA LEU A 422 -0.90 5.37 37.18
C LEU A 422 0.02 6.43 36.56
N ASP A 423 1.15 6.71 37.20
CA ASP A 423 2.16 7.65 36.69
C ASP A 423 2.77 7.15 35.38
N GLU A 424 3.12 5.87 35.29
CA GLU A 424 3.62 5.22 34.07
C GLU A 424 2.59 5.26 32.93
N LEU A 425 1.31 4.95 33.23
CA LEU A 425 0.21 5.05 32.27
C LEU A 425 0.01 6.50 31.79
N THR A 426 0.13 7.46 32.68
CA THR A 426 -0.01 8.89 32.37
C THR A 426 1.10 9.35 31.44
N LEU A 427 2.36 8.97 31.73
CA LEU A 427 3.51 9.25 30.85
C LEU A 427 3.39 8.57 29.48
N SER A 428 2.93 7.31 29.45
CA SER A 428 2.71 6.55 28.22
C SER A 428 1.57 7.13 27.36
N THR A 429 0.49 7.58 28.00
CA THR A 429 -0.64 8.23 27.32
C THR A 429 -0.22 9.58 26.76
N LYS A 430 0.55 10.35 27.53
CA LYS A 430 1.10 11.64 27.09
C LYS A 430 2.00 11.47 25.86
N SER A 431 2.94 10.53 25.87
CA SER A 431 3.83 10.28 24.73
C SER A 431 3.08 9.79 23.48
N ARG A 432 2.07 8.91 23.63
CA ARG A 432 1.20 8.51 22.51
C ARG A 432 0.39 9.68 21.97
N SER A 433 -0.12 10.56 22.83
CA SER A 433 -0.87 11.74 22.42
C SER A 433 0.01 12.74 21.67
N GLU A 434 1.24 12.98 22.13
CA GLU A 434 2.21 13.84 21.46
C GLU A 434 2.59 13.28 20.08
N PHE A 435 2.79 11.96 19.98
CA PHE A 435 3.03 11.30 18.70
C PHE A 435 1.85 11.48 17.73
N ALA A 436 0.62 11.23 18.18
CA ALA A 436 -0.58 11.38 17.36
C ALA A 436 -0.80 12.84 16.90
N VAL A 437 -0.56 13.82 17.78
CA VAL A 437 -0.63 15.25 17.41
C VAL A 437 0.38 15.59 16.33
N ASN A 438 1.61 15.07 16.43
CA ASN A 438 2.64 15.35 15.44
C ASN A 438 2.36 14.66 14.10
N GLU A 439 1.78 13.45 14.11
CA GLU A 439 1.34 12.73 12.91
C GLU A 439 0.20 13.47 12.20
N VAL A 440 -0.82 13.92 12.96
CA VAL A 440 -1.90 14.76 12.43
C VAL A 440 -1.34 16.04 11.81
N ARG A 441 -0.40 16.72 12.47
CA ARG A 441 0.24 17.93 11.94
C ARG A 441 0.95 17.69 10.60
N GLN A 442 1.65 16.56 10.45
CA GLN A 442 2.32 16.20 9.20
C GLN A 442 1.31 15.93 8.08
N ILE A 443 0.21 15.23 8.39
CA ILE A 443 -0.87 14.98 7.43
C ILE A 443 -1.52 16.30 7.03
N THR A 444 -1.80 17.20 7.96
CA THR A 444 -2.36 18.53 7.67
C THR A 444 -1.45 19.31 6.72
N LEU A 445 -0.15 19.37 6.98
CA LEU A 445 0.83 20.03 6.10
C LEU A 445 0.88 19.41 4.69
N GLN A 446 0.76 18.08 4.58
CA GLN A 446 0.69 17.42 3.28
C GLN A 446 -0.60 17.75 2.54
N VAL A 447 -1.73 17.77 3.24
CA VAL A 447 -3.03 18.13 2.67
C VAL A 447 -3.05 19.58 2.19
N GLU A 448 -2.53 20.52 2.98
CA GLU A 448 -2.38 21.93 2.59
C GLU A 448 -1.53 22.07 1.32
N ASN A 449 -0.38 21.37 1.24
CA ASN A 449 0.44 21.36 0.03
C ASN A 449 -0.31 20.78 -1.19
N HIS A 450 -1.10 19.72 -1.01
CA HIS A 450 -1.92 19.17 -2.10
C HIS A 450 -3.03 20.12 -2.54
N ILE A 451 -3.69 20.82 -1.61
CA ILE A 451 -4.68 21.85 -1.91
C ILE A 451 -4.05 22.97 -2.72
N ASP A 452 -2.87 23.47 -2.31
CA ASP A 452 -2.11 24.49 -3.03
C ASP A 452 -1.75 24.07 -4.47
N VAL A 453 -1.33 22.81 -4.65
CA VAL A 453 -1.01 22.25 -5.97
C VAL A 453 -2.28 22.16 -6.81
N LEU A 454 -3.38 21.65 -6.25
CA LEU A 454 -4.67 21.56 -6.95
C LEU A 454 -5.21 22.93 -7.35
N GLN A 455 -5.13 23.93 -6.47
CA GLN A 455 -5.52 25.31 -6.80
C GLN A 455 -4.65 25.91 -7.89
N ARG A 456 -3.34 25.64 -7.90
CA ARG A 456 -2.46 26.03 -9.01
C ARG A 456 -2.82 25.32 -10.32
N HIS A 457 -3.19 24.04 -10.26
CA HIS A 457 -3.66 23.30 -11.43
C HIS A 457 -5.03 23.78 -11.93
N GLU A 458 -5.95 24.11 -11.03
CA GLU A 458 -7.25 24.70 -11.34
C GLU A 458 -7.09 26.08 -11.97
N THR A 459 -6.23 26.93 -11.40
CA THR A 459 -5.91 28.25 -11.97
C THR A 459 -5.27 28.10 -13.35
N ARG A 460 -4.36 27.12 -13.53
CA ARG A 460 -3.81 26.79 -14.85
C ARG A 460 -4.88 26.30 -15.82
N LEU A 461 -5.74 25.36 -15.43
CA LEU A 461 -6.81 24.84 -16.28
C LEU A 461 -7.83 25.92 -16.66
N ASN A 462 -8.09 26.89 -15.77
CA ASN A 462 -9.00 28.00 -16.02
C ASN A 462 -8.35 29.14 -16.84
N SER A 463 -7.02 29.24 -16.86
CA SER A 463 -6.26 30.24 -17.63
C SER A 463 -5.74 29.75 -18.97
N VAL A 464 -5.69 28.42 -19.18
CA VAL A 464 -5.11 27.79 -20.36
C VAL A 464 -6.25 27.33 -21.24
N THR A 465 -6.41 27.99 -22.38
CA THR A 465 -7.36 27.57 -23.43
C THR A 465 -6.99 26.16 -23.93
N THR A 466 -7.96 25.41 -24.45
CA THR A 466 -7.72 24.06 -24.99
C THR A 466 -6.56 24.04 -26.00
N ASP A 467 -6.38 25.14 -26.73
CA ASP A 467 -5.31 25.36 -27.71
C ASP A 467 -3.92 25.48 -27.07
N GLU A 468 -3.81 26.10 -25.90
CA GLU A 468 -2.57 26.23 -25.14
C GLU A 468 -2.19 24.92 -24.42
N VAL A 469 -3.17 24.13 -23.96
CA VAL A 469 -2.92 22.76 -23.46
C VAL A 469 -2.36 21.89 -24.58
N CYS A 470 -2.97 21.94 -25.76
CA CYS A 470 -2.48 21.21 -26.94
C CYS A 470 -1.04 21.61 -27.31
N LYS A 471 -0.74 22.92 -27.34
CA LYS A 471 0.62 23.42 -27.59
C LYS A 471 1.62 23.00 -26.53
N MET A 472 1.23 22.97 -25.26
CA MET A 472 2.10 22.58 -24.16
C MET A 472 2.35 21.06 -24.14
N MET A 473 1.33 20.24 -24.41
CA MET A 473 1.46 18.79 -24.59
C MET A 473 2.32 18.48 -25.82
N GLU A 474 2.12 19.18 -26.92
CA GLU A 474 2.93 19.03 -28.13
C GLU A 474 4.39 19.46 -27.89
N SER A 475 4.61 20.54 -27.15
CA SER A 475 5.94 20.99 -26.72
C SER A 475 6.63 19.96 -25.82
N GLN A 476 5.92 19.42 -24.82
CA GLN A 476 6.47 18.41 -23.91
C GLN A 476 6.73 17.08 -24.65
N TRP A 477 5.83 16.68 -25.56
CA TRP A 477 6.01 15.52 -26.41
C TRP A 477 7.23 15.68 -27.33
N ARG A 478 7.39 16.84 -27.99
CA ARG A 478 8.56 17.16 -28.82
C ARG A 478 9.86 17.23 -28.01
N ALA A 479 9.80 17.69 -26.76
CA ALA A 479 10.97 17.75 -25.88
C ALA A 479 11.38 16.36 -25.37
N MET A 480 10.42 15.49 -25.08
CA MET A 480 10.67 14.17 -24.47
C MET A 480 10.96 13.08 -25.51
N TYR A 481 10.33 13.14 -26.68
CA TYR A 481 10.45 12.12 -27.73
C TYR A 481 11.13 12.64 -29.01
N GLY A 482 11.48 13.92 -29.06
CA GLY A 482 11.88 14.59 -30.29
C GLY A 482 10.70 14.73 -31.27
N VAL A 483 10.88 15.50 -32.35
CA VAL A 483 9.98 15.39 -33.51
C VAL A 483 10.19 13.98 -34.09
N PRO A 484 9.14 13.13 -34.19
CA PRO A 484 9.24 11.81 -34.79
C PRO A 484 9.97 11.89 -36.11
N THR A 485 10.94 11.00 -36.34
CA THR A 485 11.78 11.01 -37.55
C THR A 485 10.94 10.94 -38.83
N GLU A 486 9.76 10.32 -38.80
CA GLU A 486 8.80 10.32 -39.91
C GLU A 486 8.21 11.72 -40.19
N LEU A 487 7.93 12.50 -39.14
CA LEU A 487 7.40 13.86 -39.27
C LEU A 487 8.49 14.86 -39.65
N ARG A 488 9.75 14.62 -39.29
CA ARG A 488 10.87 15.47 -39.73
C ARG A 488 11.00 15.46 -41.26
N GLY A 489 10.84 14.29 -41.88
CA GLY A 489 10.82 14.16 -43.34
C GLY A 489 9.55 14.73 -44.00
N LEU A 490 8.41 14.76 -43.30
CA LEU A 490 7.18 15.40 -43.78
C LEU A 490 7.24 16.93 -43.67
N VAL A 491 7.73 17.46 -42.55
CA VAL A 491 7.96 18.91 -42.36
C VAL A 491 9.01 19.42 -43.34
N GLN A 492 10.10 18.66 -43.57
CA GLN A 492 11.09 19.01 -44.59
C GLN A 492 10.48 18.98 -46.01
N ARG A 493 9.64 17.98 -46.32
CA ARG A 493 8.94 17.89 -47.61
C ARG A 493 7.92 19.01 -47.78
N GLN A 494 7.21 19.39 -46.72
CA GLN A 494 6.29 20.52 -46.71
C GLN A 494 7.02 21.85 -46.92
N GLN A 495 8.12 22.10 -46.20
CA GLN A 495 8.97 23.28 -46.41
C GLN A 495 9.56 23.32 -47.83
N ASN A 496 9.97 22.17 -48.37
CA ASN A 496 10.46 22.08 -49.74
C ASN A 496 9.34 22.40 -50.75
N LEU A 497 8.14 21.86 -50.56
CA LEU A 497 6.95 22.14 -51.38
C LEU A 497 6.53 23.61 -51.30
N GLU A 498 6.51 24.21 -50.11
CA GLU A 498 6.23 25.64 -49.92
C GLU A 498 7.28 26.49 -50.64
N SER A 499 8.56 26.16 -50.51
CA SER A 499 9.64 26.88 -51.20
C SER A 499 9.59 26.74 -52.73
N LEU A 500 9.12 25.59 -53.23
CA LEU A 500 8.96 25.31 -54.65
C LEU A 500 7.73 26.04 -55.21
N THR A 501 6.65 26.07 -54.43
CA THR A 501 5.41 26.78 -54.78
C THR A 501 5.64 28.29 -54.81
N MET A 502 6.34 28.83 -53.80
CA MET A 502 6.72 30.25 -53.78
C MET A 502 7.61 30.62 -54.97
N ARG A 503 8.64 29.81 -55.28
CA ARG A 503 9.48 30.03 -56.47
C ARG A 503 8.69 29.96 -57.77
N SER A 504 7.76 29.01 -57.89
CA SER A 504 6.89 28.89 -59.07
C SER A 504 5.97 30.10 -59.22
N CYS A 505 5.40 30.60 -58.11
CA CYS A 505 4.61 31.84 -58.10
C CYS A 505 5.46 33.05 -58.49
N ASP A 506 6.69 33.18 -57.98
CA ASP A 506 7.59 34.27 -58.33
C ASP A 506 7.99 34.24 -59.81
N ASP A 507 8.30 33.06 -60.35
CA ASP A 507 8.59 32.87 -61.78
C ASP A 507 7.37 33.17 -62.66
N LEU A 508 6.17 32.78 -62.21
CA LEU A 508 4.93 33.09 -62.92
C LEU A 508 4.66 34.59 -62.90
N ASN A 509 4.80 35.24 -61.75
CA ASN A 509 4.65 36.68 -61.60
C ASN A 509 5.64 37.44 -62.49
N LYS A 510 6.88 36.97 -62.57
CA LYS A 510 7.89 37.53 -63.47
C LYS A 510 7.52 37.39 -64.94
N LYS A 511 7.03 36.21 -65.37
CA LYS A 511 6.54 35.99 -66.74
C LYS A 511 5.33 36.86 -67.07
N VAL A 512 4.41 37.03 -66.12
CA VAL A 512 3.24 37.90 -66.28
C VAL A 512 3.69 39.36 -66.43
N ALA A 513 4.65 39.82 -65.61
CA ALA A 513 5.23 41.16 -65.75
C ALA A 513 5.90 41.34 -67.13
N GLU A 514 6.71 40.39 -67.57
CA GLU A 514 7.36 40.42 -68.90
C GLU A 514 6.34 40.44 -70.05
N MET A 515 5.25 39.67 -69.95
CA MET A 515 4.15 39.70 -70.93
C MET A 515 3.43 41.04 -70.92
N ASN A 516 3.15 41.61 -69.75
CA ASN A 516 2.53 42.93 -69.64
C ASN A 516 3.41 44.01 -70.27
N THR A 517 4.73 44.00 -70.02
CA THR A 517 5.67 44.93 -70.65
C THR A 517 5.69 44.77 -72.17
N LYS A 518 5.67 43.54 -72.69
CA LYS A 518 5.56 43.29 -74.14
C LYS A 518 4.23 43.79 -74.70
N TYR A 519 3.13 43.59 -73.99
CA TYR A 519 1.80 44.02 -74.41
C TYR A 519 1.68 45.54 -74.42
N GLU A 520 2.20 46.22 -73.41
CA GLU A 520 2.33 47.67 -73.36
C GLU A 520 3.21 48.20 -74.50
N GLY A 521 4.33 47.52 -74.79
CA GLY A 521 5.19 47.82 -75.94
C GLY A 521 4.44 47.73 -77.27
N MET A 522 3.75 46.61 -77.52
CA MET A 522 2.93 46.42 -78.72
C MET A 522 1.78 47.43 -78.81
N ALA A 523 1.13 47.75 -77.68
CA ALA A 523 0.06 48.75 -77.65
C ALA A 523 0.60 50.16 -77.96
N MET A 524 1.80 50.50 -77.49
CA MET A 524 2.48 51.75 -77.81
C MET A 524 2.92 51.80 -79.28
N GLU A 525 3.45 50.72 -79.83
CA GLU A 525 3.76 50.60 -81.26
C GLU A 525 2.52 50.76 -82.12
N PHE A 526 1.41 50.09 -81.76
CA PHE A 526 0.13 50.22 -82.45
C PHE A 526 -0.42 51.65 -82.37
N LYS A 527 -0.36 52.29 -81.19
CA LYS A 527 -0.76 53.69 -81.00
C LYS A 527 0.09 54.64 -81.84
N ASN A 528 1.39 54.38 -81.94
CA ASN A 528 2.31 55.16 -82.78
C ASN A 528 2.06 54.93 -84.27
N LEU A 529 1.72 53.70 -84.67
CA LEU A 529 1.34 53.37 -86.04
C LEU A 529 0.07 54.13 -86.44
N VAL A 530 -1.00 54.04 -85.64
CA VAL A 530 -2.26 54.77 -85.86
C VAL A 530 -2.03 56.28 -85.95
N LYS A 531 -1.17 56.86 -85.09
CA LYS A 531 -0.80 58.28 -85.19
C LYS A 531 -0.09 58.64 -86.50
N ARG A 532 0.69 57.73 -87.09
CA ARG A 532 1.37 57.95 -88.39
C ARG A 532 0.47 57.73 -89.60
N THR A 533 -0.62 56.97 -89.46
CA THR A 533 -1.58 56.72 -90.56
C THR A 533 -2.75 57.70 -90.58
N VAL A 534 -3.05 58.36 -89.46
CA VAL A 534 -4.21 59.26 -89.31
C VAL A 534 -3.80 60.74 -89.14
N GLY A 535 -2.51 61.02 -88.98
CA GLY A 535 -1.92 62.35 -89.20
C GLY A 535 -1.24 62.39 -90.55
#